data_AF-A0A1S8B051-F1
#
_entry.id   AF-A0A1S8B051-F1
#
_cell.length_a   1.000
_cell.length_b   1.000
_cell.length_c   1.000
_cell.angle_alpha   90.00
_cell.angle_beta   90.00
_cell.angle_gamma   90.00
#
_symmetry.space_group_name_H-M   'P 1'
#
loop_
_entity.id
_entity.type
_entity.pdbx_description
1 polymer ?
#
loop_
_entity_poly.entity_id
_entity_poly.type
_entity_poly.pdbx_seq_one_letter_code
_entity_poly.pdbx_strand_id
1 'polypeptide(L)'
;MAIPGYESSNVAEYTLEQVGARVDLVAGVVPDAFGLRKSGTEPPVDGLADPVDLVALEDLKAIEAVRIALVYDPAELPAGASPTDVADAVETDDGWEPLESTVDLEETTVTAVLNDRPPGSTVVAGYDDTDEERTE
;
A
#
# COMPACT_ATOMS: atom_id res chain seq x y z
N MET A 1 -15.20 -2.87 -3.29
CA MET A 1 -15.99 -2.08 -2.32
C MET A 1 -15.64 -0.64 -2.63
N ALA A 2 -16.60 0.20 -3.02
CA ALA A 2 -16.31 1.54 -3.52
C ALA A 2 -15.54 2.40 -2.50
N ILE A 3 -14.61 3.22 -2.98
CA ILE A 3 -13.93 4.22 -2.16
C ILE A 3 -14.99 5.26 -1.73
N PRO A 4 -15.27 5.41 -0.43
CA PRO A 4 -16.29 6.34 0.04
C PRO A 4 -15.93 7.78 -0.35
N GLY A 5 -16.80 8.41 -1.16
CA GLY A 5 -16.57 9.74 -1.72
C GLY A 5 -16.44 9.79 -3.25
N TYR A 6 -16.22 8.65 -3.91
CA TYR A 6 -16.08 8.57 -5.37
C TYR A 6 -17.23 7.82 -6.04
N GLU A 7 -17.69 8.31 -7.20
CA GLU A 7 -18.70 7.59 -7.99
C GLU A 7 -18.10 6.33 -8.63
N SER A 8 -18.77 5.19 -8.42
CA SER A 8 -18.33 3.85 -8.82
C SER A 8 -18.18 3.64 -10.33
N SER A 9 -18.51 4.63 -11.17
CA SER A 9 -18.33 4.55 -12.62
C SER A 9 -16.87 4.73 -13.08
N ASN A 10 -15.97 5.18 -12.20
CA ASN A 10 -14.57 5.49 -12.52
C ASN A 10 -13.55 4.75 -11.62
N VAL A 11 -14.00 3.71 -10.90
CA VAL A 11 -13.17 2.97 -9.93
C VAL A 11 -12.76 1.62 -10.54
N ALA A 12 -11.47 1.34 -10.56
CA ALA A 12 -10.90 0.05 -10.91
C ALA A 12 -10.33 -0.62 -9.66
N GLU A 13 -10.79 -1.84 -9.35
CA GLU A 13 -10.35 -2.61 -8.18
C GLU A 13 -9.43 -3.76 -8.62
N TYR A 14 -8.28 -3.90 -7.96
CA TYR A 14 -7.29 -4.95 -8.21
C TYR A 14 -6.96 -5.69 -6.90
N THR A 15 -6.89 -7.02 -6.97
CA THR A 15 -6.57 -7.84 -5.80
C THR A 15 -5.57 -8.92 -6.18
N LEU A 16 -4.53 -9.09 -5.37
CA LEU A 16 -3.52 -10.12 -5.47
C LEU A 16 -3.62 -11.07 -4.27
N GLU A 17 -4.32 -12.19 -4.47
CA GLU A 17 -4.66 -13.15 -3.41
C GLU A 17 -3.44 -13.84 -2.77
N GLN A 18 -2.30 -13.94 -3.46
CA GLN A 18 -1.14 -14.71 -2.98
C GLN A 18 -0.34 -14.02 -1.86
N VAL A 19 -0.42 -12.70 -1.75
CA VAL A 19 0.32 -11.89 -0.75
C VAL A 19 -0.61 -10.96 0.02
N GLY A 20 -1.92 -11.20 -0.06
CA GLY A 20 -2.92 -10.40 0.66
C GLY A 20 -2.90 -8.91 0.28
N ALA A 21 -2.55 -8.57 -0.96
CA ALA A 21 -2.48 -7.20 -1.42
C ALA A 21 -3.72 -6.82 -2.22
N ARG A 22 -4.26 -5.64 -1.97
CA ARG A 22 -5.44 -5.10 -2.63
C ARG A 22 -5.20 -3.63 -2.94
N VAL A 23 -5.50 -3.23 -4.17
CA VAL A 23 -5.41 -1.83 -4.61
C VAL A 23 -6.71 -1.43 -5.27
N ASP A 24 -7.37 -0.43 -4.70
CA ASP A 24 -8.54 0.21 -5.28
C ASP A 24 -8.09 1.56 -5.87
N LEU A 25 -8.25 1.74 -7.18
CA LEU A 25 -7.80 2.91 -7.93
C LEU A 25 -8.99 3.68 -8.51
N VAL A 26 -8.98 5.00 -8.40
CA VAL A 26 -9.90 5.89 -9.10
C VAL A 26 -9.10 6.72 -10.09
N ALA A 27 -9.33 6.49 -11.39
CA ALA A 27 -8.66 7.23 -12.44
C ALA A 27 -9.53 7.33 -13.68
N GLY A 28 -9.46 8.46 -14.38
CA GLY A 28 -10.19 8.67 -15.64
C GLY A 28 -9.78 7.73 -16.76
N VAL A 29 -8.54 7.21 -16.73
CA VAL A 29 -8.05 6.19 -17.67
C VAL A 29 -7.17 5.19 -16.92
N VAL A 30 -7.60 3.93 -16.94
CA VAL A 30 -6.84 2.79 -16.42
C VAL A 30 -6.48 1.88 -17.60
N PRO A 31 -5.20 1.60 -17.86
CA PRO A 31 -4.80 0.72 -18.94
C PRO A 31 -5.08 -0.74 -18.56
N ASP A 32 -5.39 -1.58 -19.56
CA ASP A 32 -5.63 -3.03 -19.34
C ASP A 32 -4.42 -3.76 -18.76
N ALA A 33 -3.22 -3.21 -18.93
CA ALA A 33 -1.98 -3.74 -18.37
C ALA A 33 -1.77 -3.37 -16.89
N PHE A 34 -2.55 -2.43 -16.33
CA PHE A 34 -2.44 -2.07 -14.93
C PHE A 34 -2.94 -3.22 -14.05
N GLY A 35 -2.18 -3.50 -13.01
CA GLY A 35 -2.47 -4.58 -12.09
C GLY A 35 -1.39 -4.77 -11.05
N LEU A 36 -1.57 -5.80 -10.23
CA LEU A 36 -0.67 -6.13 -9.14
C LEU A 36 0.15 -7.36 -9.48
N ARG A 37 1.43 -7.31 -9.12
CA ARG A 37 2.35 -8.43 -9.27
C ARG A 37 3.21 -8.55 -8.03
N LYS A 38 3.50 -9.77 -7.59
CA LYS A 38 4.51 -9.99 -6.54
C LYS A 38 5.86 -9.44 -7.01
N SER A 39 6.49 -8.61 -6.17
CA SER A 39 7.80 -8.07 -6.48
C SER A 39 8.89 -9.13 -6.38
N GLY A 40 9.93 -8.96 -7.18
CA GLY A 40 11.15 -9.77 -7.10
C GLY A 40 12.18 -9.19 -6.13
N THR A 41 11.92 -8.01 -5.58
CA THR A 41 12.77 -7.31 -4.63
C THR A 41 12.62 -7.94 -3.24
N GLU A 42 13.73 -8.03 -2.51
CA GLU A 42 13.71 -8.51 -1.13
C GLU A 42 13.02 -7.46 -0.25
N PRO A 43 12.11 -7.86 0.67
CA PRO A 43 11.47 -6.91 1.58
C PRO A 43 12.52 -6.11 2.37
N PRO A 44 12.22 -4.86 2.75
CA PRO A 44 13.04 -4.14 3.70
C PRO A 44 13.12 -4.93 5.02
N VAL A 45 14.13 -4.62 5.86
CA VAL A 45 14.33 -5.31 7.14
C VAL A 45 13.13 -5.20 8.08
N ASP A 46 12.33 -4.16 7.89
CA ASP A 46 11.10 -3.88 8.62
C ASP A 46 9.84 -4.35 7.87
N GLY A 47 9.99 -5.06 6.74
CA GLY A 47 8.88 -5.58 5.95
C GLY A 47 8.18 -6.75 6.63
N LEU A 48 6.87 -6.61 6.86
CA LEU A 48 5.98 -7.60 7.47
C LEU A 48 5.21 -8.43 6.43
N ALA A 49 5.52 -8.22 5.15
CA ALA A 49 4.93 -8.90 4.00
C ALA A 49 5.91 -8.87 2.80
N ASP A 50 5.63 -9.71 1.80
CA ASP A 50 6.32 -9.63 0.51
C ASP A 50 5.95 -8.34 -0.25
N PRO A 51 6.93 -7.62 -0.83
CA PRO A 51 6.65 -6.42 -1.62
C PRO A 51 5.87 -6.74 -2.89
N VAL A 52 5.09 -5.75 -3.35
CA VAL A 52 4.18 -5.85 -4.49
C VAL A 52 4.45 -4.72 -5.47
N ASP A 53 4.59 -5.08 -6.74
CA ASP A 53 4.73 -4.15 -7.86
C ASP A 53 3.37 -3.78 -8.47
N LEU A 54 3.16 -2.48 -8.61
CA LEU A 54 2.12 -1.81 -9.37
C LEU A 54 2.57 -1.75 -10.84
N VAL A 55 2.01 -2.64 -11.65
CA VAL A 55 2.34 -2.74 -13.08
C VAL A 55 1.65 -1.61 -13.84
N ALA A 56 2.36 -0.98 -14.79
CA ALA A 56 1.82 0.09 -15.64
C ALA A 56 1.27 1.31 -14.88
N LEU A 57 1.86 1.62 -13.71
CA LEU A 57 1.52 2.81 -12.92
C LEU A 57 1.73 4.11 -13.70
N GLU A 58 2.79 4.18 -14.52
CA GLU A 58 3.15 5.33 -15.34
C GLU A 58 2.14 5.66 -16.45
N ASP A 59 1.36 4.66 -16.88
CA ASP A 59 0.35 4.78 -17.94
C ASP A 59 -1.01 5.26 -17.40
N LEU A 60 -1.19 5.31 -16.08
CA LEU A 60 -2.39 5.85 -15.44
C LEU A 60 -2.57 7.34 -15.75
N LYS A 61 -3.80 7.77 -16.05
CA LYS A 61 -4.11 9.18 -16.30
C LYS A 61 -5.33 9.65 -15.55
N ALA A 62 -5.27 10.91 -15.12
CA ALA A 62 -6.30 11.56 -14.32
C ALA A 62 -6.64 10.73 -13.07
N ILE A 63 -5.60 10.40 -12.29
CA ILE A 63 -5.75 9.74 -11.00
C ILE A 63 -6.44 10.70 -10.04
N GLU A 64 -7.47 10.23 -9.37
CA GLU A 64 -8.21 11.00 -8.37
C GLU A 64 -7.98 10.45 -6.96
N ALA A 65 -7.79 9.14 -6.82
CA ALA A 65 -7.45 8.49 -5.57
C ALA A 65 -6.84 7.10 -5.81
N VAL A 66 -5.93 6.69 -4.93
CA VAL A 66 -5.35 5.34 -4.88
C VAL A 66 -5.47 4.86 -3.44
N ARG A 67 -6.08 3.70 -3.23
CA ARG A 67 -6.13 3.03 -1.95
C ARG A 67 -5.35 1.73 -2.05
N ILE A 68 -4.36 1.55 -1.19
CA ILE A 68 -3.51 0.37 -1.13
C ILE A 68 -3.77 -0.28 0.22
N ALA A 69 -4.12 -1.56 0.22
CA ALA A 69 -4.40 -2.34 1.42
C ALA A 69 -3.56 -3.60 1.38
N LEU A 70 -2.66 -3.75 2.35
CA LEU A 70 -1.74 -4.87 2.47
C LEU A 70 -2.00 -5.61 3.78
N VAL A 71 -2.12 -6.93 3.69
CA VAL A 71 -2.14 -7.79 4.87
C VAL A 71 -0.72 -7.92 5.40
N TYR A 72 -0.53 -7.75 6.70
CA TYR A 72 0.74 -7.94 7.38
C TYR A 72 0.67 -9.13 8.34
N ASP A 73 1.80 -9.82 8.55
CA ASP A 73 1.87 -10.88 9.54
C ASP A 73 2.30 -10.31 10.91
N PRO A 74 1.41 -10.29 11.92
CA PRO A 74 1.74 -9.74 13.23
C PRO A 74 2.76 -10.59 14.01
N ALA A 75 3.10 -11.81 13.55
CA ALA A 75 4.16 -12.60 14.15
C ALA A 75 5.56 -12.17 13.69
N GLU A 76 5.65 -11.41 12.59
CA GLU A 76 6.91 -10.79 12.12
C GLU A 76 7.24 -9.49 12.85
N LEU A 77 6.29 -8.95 13.63
CA LEU A 77 6.52 -7.75 14.44
C LEU A 77 7.60 -7.97 15.51
N PRO A 78 8.50 -6.99 15.72
CA PRO A 78 9.51 -7.08 16.75
C PRO A 78 8.89 -7.13 18.14
N ALA A 79 9.58 -7.80 19.06
CA ALA A 79 9.10 -7.95 20.44
C ALA A 79 9.03 -6.58 21.14
N GLY A 80 7.81 -6.09 21.38
CA GLY A 80 7.55 -4.78 21.99
C GLY A 80 6.88 -3.77 21.05
N ALA A 81 6.82 -4.06 19.74
CA ALA A 81 6.07 -3.27 18.77
C ALA A 81 4.57 -3.34 19.05
N SER A 82 3.87 -2.22 18.88
CA SER A 82 2.42 -2.22 18.87
C SER A 82 1.96 -2.79 17.53
N PRO A 83 0.86 -3.56 17.51
CA PRO A 83 0.31 -4.06 16.25
C PRO A 83 -0.27 -2.94 15.36
N THR A 84 -0.29 -1.69 15.86
CA THR A 84 -0.67 -0.47 15.14
C THR A 84 0.52 0.30 14.57
N ASP A 85 1.75 -0.05 14.93
CA ASP A 85 2.98 0.57 14.43
C ASP A 85 3.33 -0.04 13.05
N VAL A 86 2.37 -0.01 12.13
CA VAL A 86 2.48 -0.63 10.80
C VAL A 86 2.00 0.38 9.77
N ALA A 87 2.81 0.61 8.73
CA ALA A 87 2.47 1.48 7.62
C ALA A 87 2.72 0.78 6.28
N ASP A 88 2.01 1.20 5.25
CA ASP A 88 2.39 0.91 3.87
C ASP A 88 3.61 1.76 3.53
N ALA A 89 4.66 1.16 2.99
CA ALA A 89 5.85 1.85 2.52
C ALA A 89 6.01 1.63 1.03
N VAL A 90 6.48 2.66 0.34
CA VAL A 90 6.70 2.66 -1.11
C VAL A 90 8.18 2.81 -1.42
N GLU A 91 8.68 2.03 -2.37
CA GLU A 91 10.07 2.10 -2.83
C GLU A 91 10.26 3.33 -3.75
N THR A 92 11.10 4.27 -3.34
CA THR A 92 11.52 5.44 -4.10
C THR A 92 13.05 5.40 -4.33
N ASP A 93 13.57 6.29 -5.18
CA ASP A 93 15.01 6.37 -5.47
C ASP A 93 15.88 6.62 -4.20
N ASP A 94 15.31 7.23 -3.16
CA ASP A 94 15.98 7.51 -1.88
C ASP A 94 15.80 6.37 -0.85
N GLY A 95 14.95 5.38 -1.14
CA GLY A 95 14.69 4.23 -0.26
C GLY A 95 13.20 3.96 -0.07
N TRP A 96 12.84 3.29 1.02
CA TRP A 96 11.44 3.03 1.36
C TRP A 96 10.87 4.22 2.15
N GLU A 97 9.83 4.85 1.61
CA GLU A 97 9.13 5.96 2.26
C GLU A 97 7.79 5.48 2.83
N PRO A 98 7.52 5.64 4.13
CA PRO A 98 6.24 5.29 4.72
C PRO A 98 5.14 6.24 4.24
N LEU A 99 3.97 5.68 3.96
CA LEU A 99 2.77 6.39 3.55
C LEU A 99 1.82 6.58 4.73
N GLU A 100 1.03 7.65 4.69
CA GLU A 100 -0.04 7.86 5.68
C GLU A 100 -1.05 6.70 5.59
N SER A 101 -1.01 5.85 6.61
CA SER A 101 -1.68 4.55 6.62
C SER A 101 -2.57 4.40 7.84
N THR A 102 -3.61 3.59 7.71
CA THR A 102 -4.51 3.21 8.80
C THR A 102 -4.47 1.70 8.96
N VAL A 103 -4.20 1.24 10.17
CA VAL A 103 -4.14 -0.19 10.51
C VAL A 103 -5.51 -0.69 10.96
N ASP A 104 -5.95 -1.79 10.36
CA ASP A 104 -7.09 -2.58 10.78
C ASP A 104 -6.61 -3.85 11.51
N LEU A 105 -6.85 -3.89 12.83
CA LEU A 105 -6.43 -4.99 13.68
C LEU A 105 -7.34 -6.23 13.58
N GLU A 106 -8.57 -6.08 13.09
CA GLU A 106 -9.49 -7.21 12.90
C GLU A 106 -9.11 -8.01 11.65
N GLU A 107 -8.75 -7.31 10.58
CA GLU A 107 -8.34 -7.89 9.30
C GLU A 107 -6.81 -8.02 9.15
N THR A 108 -6.02 -7.61 10.15
CA THR A 108 -4.53 -7.55 10.09
C THR A 108 -4.05 -6.90 8.79
N THR A 109 -4.70 -5.79 8.44
CA THR A 109 -4.51 -5.12 7.16
C THR A 109 -4.15 -3.67 7.39
N VAL A 110 -3.10 -3.19 6.75
CA VAL A 110 -2.75 -1.77 6.71
C VAL A 110 -3.26 -1.17 5.41
N THR A 111 -3.90 0.00 5.48
CA THR A 111 -4.45 0.70 4.33
C THR A 111 -3.83 2.09 4.20
N ALA A 112 -3.16 2.37 3.09
CA ALA A 112 -2.77 3.72 2.69
C ALA A 112 -3.77 4.30 1.68
N VAL A 113 -4.04 5.60 1.80
CA VAL A 113 -4.89 6.34 0.86
C VAL A 113 -4.12 7.54 0.32
N LEU A 114 -3.90 7.56 -0.98
CA LEU A 114 -3.24 8.63 -1.70
C LEU A 114 -4.26 9.36 -2.58
N ASN A 115 -4.15 10.67 -2.65
CA ASN A 115 -4.97 11.50 -3.55
C ASN A 115 -4.30 11.74 -4.92
N ASP A 116 -3.14 11.14 -5.14
CA ASP A 116 -2.36 11.24 -6.39
C ASP A 116 -1.61 9.91 -6.61
N ARG A 117 -0.75 9.85 -7.63
CA ARG A 117 0.07 8.65 -7.88
C ARG A 117 1.04 8.40 -6.72
N PRO A 118 1.26 7.14 -6.33
CA PRO A 118 2.35 6.81 -5.43
C PRO A 118 3.69 7.24 -6.05
N PRO A 119 4.67 7.67 -5.22
CA PRO A 119 5.97 8.13 -5.69
C PRO A 119 6.80 6.99 -6.29
N GLY A 120 6.50 5.74 -5.92
CA GLY A 120 7.10 4.53 -6.44
C GLY A 120 6.09 3.51 -6.96
N SER A 121 6.60 2.48 -7.63
CA SER A 121 5.79 1.39 -8.19
C SER A 121 5.76 0.16 -7.30
N THR A 122 6.61 0.07 -6.28
CA THR A 122 6.70 -1.09 -5.39
C THR A 122 6.25 -0.68 -4.00
N VAL A 123 5.34 -1.45 -3.41
CA VAL A 123 4.75 -1.19 -2.08
C VAL A 123 4.89 -2.40 -1.17
N VAL A 124 5.01 -2.17 0.13
CA VAL A 124 5.18 -3.22 1.14
C VAL A 124 4.57 -2.79 2.47
N ALA A 125 4.00 -3.73 3.21
CA ALA A 125 3.60 -3.45 4.59
C ALA A 125 4.85 -3.54 5.47
N GLY A 126 5.18 -2.45 6.16
CA GLY A 126 6.35 -2.38 7.03
C GLY A 126 5.99 -1.93 8.44
N TYR A 127 6.85 -2.29 9.39
CA TYR A 127 6.83 -1.70 10.72
C TYR A 127 7.21 -0.21 10.62
N ASP A 128 6.36 0.66 11.19
CA ASP A 128 6.58 2.10 11.25
C ASP A 128 6.96 2.48 12.69
N ASP A 129 8.25 2.70 12.92
CA ASP A 129 8.78 3.17 14.21
C ASP A 129 8.61 4.70 14.38
N THR A 130 8.06 5.38 13.37
CA THR A 130 8.00 6.85 13.30
C THR A 130 7.04 7.48 14.31
N ASP A 131 6.18 6.69 14.99
CA ASP A 131 5.31 7.20 16.07
C ASP A 131 6.12 7.68 17.30
N GLU A 132 7.39 7.26 17.46
CA GLU A 132 8.28 7.80 18.50
C GLU A 132 8.75 9.25 18.22
N GLU A 133 8.65 9.74 16.97
CA GLU A 133 9.12 11.10 16.59
C GLU A 133 8.00 12.15 16.49
N ARG A 134 6.77 11.82 16.92
CA ARG A 134 5.61 12.76 16.94
C ARG A 134 5.32 13.35 18.33
N THR A 135 6.36 13.68 19.09
CA THR A 135 6.26 14.52 20.30
C THR A 135 6.93 15.88 20.07
N GLU A 136 6.14 16.90 19.73
CA GLU A 136 6.49 18.31 19.99
C GLU A 136 5.30 19.13 20.52
#